data_AF-A0A8S3Z5B9-F1
#
_entry.id   AF-A0A8S3Z5B9-F1
#
_cell.length_a   1.000
_cell.length_b   1.000
_cell.length_c   1.000
_cell.angle_alpha   90.00
_cell.angle_beta   90.00
_cell.angle_gamma   90.00
#
_symmetry.space_group_name_H-M   'P 1'
#
loop_
_entity.id
_entity.type
_entity.pdbx_description
1 polymer ?
#
loop_
_entity_poly.entity_id
_entity_poly.type
_entity_poly.pdbx_seq_one_letter_code
_entity_poly.pdbx_strand_id
1 'polypeptide(L)'
;MIVACICALAAIVLCIVFLTREPELKAGVYRLPGRWGWLKRIIFCVVFHLRSAKKHTQKTASNREDASLSSRLTGYGKGHAYDEMEHPQPLSDSIDWIRFWCFVNRILCNILCQNHFCFIKTLNQKSQISWRCQELASSSINSPRFPVHRHRCKSFKRWTCLSLNFLEPMRRWKISYSGKLRAGMCNKIVDKPQEFVEANFSFTWTAFSQPFNFDTDMAGTLLGDSIAREQWGQDFFQRLKDNHQTHYEQWGELRGRLCLGNHEELLYLQCVRDHSF
;
A
#
# COMPACT_ATOMS: atom_id res chain seq x y z
N MET A 1 -11.37 11.42 -56.87
CA MET A 1 -12.51 10.67 -56.30
C MET A 1 -12.14 9.88 -55.04
N ILE A 2 -11.13 9.01 -55.06
CA ILE A 2 -10.75 8.17 -53.89
C ILE A 2 -10.50 8.99 -52.62
N VAL A 3 -9.72 10.08 -52.71
CA VAL A 3 -9.41 10.95 -51.55
C VAL A 3 -10.68 11.60 -50.97
N ALA A 4 -11.61 12.05 -51.82
CA ALA A 4 -12.86 12.65 -51.38
C ALA A 4 -13.77 11.64 -50.66
N CYS A 5 -13.83 10.40 -51.16
CA CYS A 5 -14.56 9.32 -50.50
C CYS A 5 -13.95 8.97 -49.13
N ILE A 6 -12.63 8.94 -49.01
CA ILE A 6 -11.93 8.70 -47.73
C ILE A 6 -12.23 9.83 -46.73
N CYS A 7 -12.15 11.09 -47.18
CA CYS A 7 -12.45 12.24 -46.32
C CYS A 7 -13.92 12.25 -45.84
N ALA A 8 -14.88 11.92 -46.72
CA ALA A 8 -16.29 11.84 -46.36
C ALA A 8 -16.56 10.72 -45.35
N LEU A 9 -15.94 9.54 -45.54
CA LEU A 9 -16.04 8.42 -44.60
C LEU A 9 -15.46 8.81 -43.22
N ALA A 10 -14.28 9.44 -43.21
CA ALA A 10 -13.65 9.92 -41.98
C ALA A 10 -14.52 10.95 -41.25
N ALA A 11 -15.15 11.88 -41.96
CA ALA A 11 -16.06 12.86 -41.39
C ALA A 11 -17.30 12.20 -40.76
N ILE A 12 -17.90 11.21 -41.43
CA ILE A 12 -19.04 10.45 -40.90
C ILE A 12 -18.64 9.69 -39.62
N VAL A 13 -17.48 9.02 -39.63
CA VAL A 13 -16.96 8.31 -38.45
C VAL A 13 -16.72 9.30 -37.30
N LEU A 14 -16.12 10.45 -37.57
CA LEU A 14 -15.93 11.49 -36.57
C LEU A 14 -17.28 11.98 -36.03
N CYS A 15 -18.27 12.26 -36.87
CA CYS A 15 -19.61 12.65 -36.43
C CYS A 15 -20.26 11.59 -35.54
N ILE A 16 -20.20 10.32 -35.92
CA ILE A 16 -20.73 9.21 -35.10
C ILE A 16 -20.03 9.17 -33.74
N VAL A 17 -18.70 9.27 -33.72
CA VAL A 17 -17.92 9.30 -32.47
C VAL A 17 -18.28 10.52 -31.62
N PHE A 18 -18.41 11.71 -32.21
CA PHE A 18 -18.77 12.93 -31.48
C PHE A 18 -20.20 12.92 -30.94
N LEU A 19 -21.13 12.24 -31.62
CA LEU A 19 -22.54 12.14 -31.25
C LEU A 19 -22.84 10.96 -30.29
N THR A 20 -21.95 9.95 -30.20
CA THR A 20 -22.10 8.88 -29.22
C THR A 20 -22.03 9.42 -27.78
N ARG A 21 -23.04 9.10 -26.98
CA ARG A 21 -23.10 9.43 -25.55
C ARG A 21 -22.13 8.56 -24.77
N GLU A 22 -21.56 9.11 -23.71
CA GLU A 22 -20.76 8.32 -22.77
C GLU A 22 -21.66 7.27 -22.08
N PRO A 23 -21.17 6.05 -21.87
CA PRO A 23 -21.95 5.00 -21.21
C PRO A 23 -22.23 5.36 -19.76
N GLU A 24 -23.41 4.97 -19.28
CA GLU A 24 -23.77 5.13 -17.88
C GLU A 24 -22.92 4.24 -16.97
N LEU A 25 -22.81 4.65 -15.71
CA LEU A 25 -22.10 3.88 -14.70
C LEU A 25 -22.80 2.55 -14.45
N LYS A 26 -22.08 1.44 -14.60
CA LYS A 26 -22.59 0.12 -14.23
C LYS A 26 -22.76 0.08 -12.71
N ALA A 27 -23.99 -0.19 -12.27
CA ALA A 27 -24.39 -0.16 -10.85
C ALA A 27 -24.11 1.17 -10.13
N GLY A 28 -24.08 2.30 -10.86
CA GLY A 28 -23.83 3.62 -10.28
C GLY A 28 -22.41 3.85 -9.77
N VAL A 29 -21.52 2.87 -9.89
CA VAL A 29 -20.15 2.91 -9.35
C VAL A 29 -19.10 2.68 -10.44
N TYR A 30 -19.30 1.68 -11.31
CA TYR A 30 -18.25 1.23 -12.22
C TYR A 30 -18.32 1.94 -13.57
N ARG A 31 -17.25 2.66 -13.92
CA ARG A 31 -17.09 3.29 -15.22
C ARG A 31 -16.89 2.26 -16.32
N LEU A 32 -17.63 2.43 -17.42
CA LEU A 32 -17.48 1.64 -18.64
C LEU A 32 -16.55 2.39 -19.62
N PRO A 33 -15.89 1.67 -20.55
CA PRO A 33 -15.06 2.31 -21.57
C PRO A 33 -15.89 3.27 -22.41
N GLY A 34 -15.53 4.55 -22.39
CA GLY A 34 -16.13 5.56 -23.27
C GLY A 34 -15.75 5.36 -24.74
N ARG A 35 -16.30 6.20 -25.61
CA ARG A 35 -16.01 6.22 -27.07
C ARG A 35 -14.52 6.28 -27.43
N TRP A 36 -13.72 6.94 -26.58
CA TRP A 36 -12.27 7.07 -26.73
C TRP A 36 -11.48 6.06 -25.90
N GLY A 37 -12.14 5.12 -25.21
CA GLY A 37 -11.51 4.17 -24.30
C GLY A 37 -10.44 3.31 -24.96
N TRP A 38 -10.68 2.85 -26.20
CA TRP A 38 -9.69 2.07 -26.96
C TRP A 38 -8.42 2.90 -27.27
N LEU A 39 -8.58 4.17 -27.67
CA LEU A 39 -7.46 5.06 -27.97
C LEU A 39 -6.66 5.36 -26.70
N LYS A 40 -7.36 5.70 -25.60
CA LYS A 40 -6.77 5.90 -24.28
C LYS A 40 -5.96 4.69 -23.84
N ARG A 41 -6.50 3.48 -24.05
CA ARG A 41 -5.85 2.22 -23.71
C ARG A 41 -4.58 2.01 -24.54
N ILE A 42 -4.61 2.26 -25.85
CA ILE A 42 -3.42 2.18 -26.71
C ILE A 42 -2.34 3.14 -26.23
N ILE A 43 -2.70 4.40 -25.96
CA ILE A 43 -1.76 5.42 -25.46
C ILE A 43 -1.05 4.93 -24.20
N PHE A 44 -1.81 4.45 -23.19
CA PHE A 44 -1.20 3.99 -21.95
C PHE A 44 -0.43 2.66 -22.10
N CYS A 45 -0.89 1.74 -22.96
CA CYS A 45 -0.12 0.54 -23.26
C CYS A 45 1.25 0.89 -23.86
N VAL A 46 1.30 1.84 -24.80
CA VAL A 46 2.55 2.34 -25.38
C VAL A 46 3.40 3.01 -24.30
N VAL A 47 2.82 3.89 -23.47
CA VAL A 47 3.55 4.56 -22.38
C VAL A 47 4.17 3.53 -21.42
N PHE A 48 3.41 2.53 -20.96
CA PHE A 48 3.92 1.50 -20.05
C PHE A 48 4.94 0.59 -20.73
N HIS A 49 4.74 0.24 -22.00
CA HIS A 49 5.71 -0.57 -22.74
C HIS A 49 7.04 0.16 -22.94
N LEU A 50 7.00 1.44 -23.34
CA LEU A 50 8.20 2.27 -23.48
C LEU A 50 8.92 2.46 -22.14
N ARG A 51 8.19 2.62 -21.03
CA ARG A 51 8.77 2.71 -19.69
C ARG A 51 9.44 1.38 -19.27
N SER A 52 8.78 0.26 -19.53
CA SER A 52 9.33 -1.07 -19.25
C SER A 52 10.57 -1.37 -20.10
N ALA A 53 10.56 -1.00 -21.39
CA ALA A 53 11.73 -1.16 -22.26
C ALA A 53 12.95 -0.35 -21.78
N LYS A 54 12.73 0.89 -21.31
CA LYS A 54 13.81 1.72 -20.72
C LYS A 54 14.48 1.06 -19.51
N LYS A 55 13.76 0.23 -18.73
CA LYS A 55 14.33 -0.56 -17.62
C LYS A 55 15.38 -1.56 -18.12
N HIS A 56 15.10 -2.26 -19.21
CA HIS A 56 16.05 -3.22 -19.79
C HIS A 56 17.33 -2.52 -20.25
N THR A 57 17.21 -1.36 -20.90
CA THR A 57 18.37 -0.57 -21.35
C THR A 57 19.16 0.04 -20.18
N GLN A 58 18.47 0.54 -19.14
CA GLN A 58 19.12 1.10 -17.95
C GLN A 58 19.79 0.04 -17.08
N LYS A 59 19.25 -1.17 -16.97
CA LYS A 59 19.90 -2.27 -16.25
C LYS A 59 21.23 -2.68 -16.90
N THR A 60 21.37 -2.52 -18.22
CA THR A 60 22.65 -2.66 -18.94
C THR A 60 23.61 -1.48 -18.75
N ALA A 61 23.10 -0.28 -18.43
CA ALA A 61 23.90 0.93 -18.27
C ALA A 61 24.32 1.20 -16.82
N SER A 62 23.51 0.83 -15.82
CA SER A 62 23.72 1.10 -14.39
C SER A 62 24.80 0.22 -13.73
N ASN A 63 25.55 -0.56 -14.52
CA ASN A 63 26.88 -1.03 -14.10
C ASN A 63 27.92 0.11 -14.10
N ARG A 64 27.56 1.33 -14.49
CA ARG A 64 28.36 2.55 -14.33
C ARG A 64 27.52 3.63 -13.65
N GLU A 65 27.95 3.94 -12.42
CA GLU A 65 27.81 5.19 -11.66
C GLU A 65 26.62 6.12 -12.03
N ASP A 66 25.62 6.20 -11.15
CA ASP A 66 25.10 7.47 -10.60
C ASP A 66 23.76 7.26 -9.86
N ALA A 67 23.82 7.20 -8.53
CA ALA A 67 22.66 6.99 -7.64
C ALA A 67 22.00 8.30 -7.16
N SER A 68 22.54 9.48 -7.48
CA SER A 68 22.21 10.71 -6.75
C SER A 68 21.08 11.57 -7.34
N LEU A 69 20.66 11.35 -8.59
CA LEU A 69 19.65 12.19 -9.28
C LEU A 69 18.30 11.50 -9.54
N SER A 70 18.15 10.23 -9.13
CA SER A 70 17.04 9.34 -9.50
C SER A 70 15.73 9.57 -8.72
N SER A 71 15.77 10.27 -7.58
CA SER A 71 14.66 10.31 -6.62
C SER A 71 13.41 11.10 -7.04
N ARG A 72 13.42 11.82 -8.19
CA ARG A 72 12.29 12.66 -8.62
C ARG A 72 11.43 12.08 -9.75
N LEU A 73 11.79 10.92 -10.28
CA LEU A 73 11.08 10.25 -11.39
C LEU A 73 10.79 8.80 -11.01
N THR A 74 10.02 8.62 -9.94
CA THR A 74 9.49 7.33 -9.49
C THR A 74 8.09 7.10 -10.09
N GLY A 75 7.76 5.83 -10.33
CA GLY A 75 6.43 5.41 -10.79
C GLY A 75 6.41 4.63 -12.10
N TYR A 76 5.78 3.45 -12.05
CA TYR A 76 5.50 2.55 -13.18
C TYR A 76 6.72 2.21 -14.04
N GLY A 77 7.52 1.25 -13.56
CA GLY A 77 8.60 0.61 -14.34
C GLY A 77 10.01 0.71 -13.75
N LYS A 78 10.25 1.58 -12.77
CA LYS A 78 11.49 1.60 -11.98
C LYS A 78 11.22 1.01 -10.60
N GLY A 79 11.82 -0.15 -10.33
CA GLY A 79 11.78 -0.74 -8.99
C GLY A 79 12.86 -0.12 -8.11
N HIS A 80 12.67 -0.25 -6.79
CA HIS A 80 13.67 0.09 -5.79
C HIS A 80 14.54 -1.13 -5.48
N ALA A 81 15.77 -0.90 -4.99
CA ALA A 81 16.53 -1.98 -4.38
C ALA A 81 15.83 -2.44 -3.09
N TYR A 82 15.95 -3.72 -2.74
CA TYR A 82 15.27 -4.25 -1.55
C TYR A 82 15.65 -3.51 -0.28
N ASP A 83 16.92 -3.12 -0.12
CA ASP A 83 17.37 -2.37 1.05
C ASP A 83 16.72 -0.98 1.11
N GLU A 84 16.59 -0.29 -0.03
CA GLU A 84 15.94 1.01 -0.12
C GLU A 84 14.47 0.95 0.26
N MET A 85 13.78 -0.13 -0.13
CA MET A 85 12.37 -0.34 0.18
C MET A 85 12.12 -0.57 1.67
N GLU A 86 13.11 -1.06 2.43
CA GLU A 86 12.98 -1.30 3.87
C GLU A 86 13.35 -0.08 4.72
N HIS A 87 13.96 0.94 4.10
CA HIS A 87 14.35 2.15 4.80
C HIS A 87 13.16 3.11 4.98
N PRO A 88 13.13 3.84 6.11
CA PRO A 88 12.14 4.90 6.31
C PRO A 88 12.37 5.96 5.26
N GLN A 89 11.33 6.28 4.50
CA GLN A 89 11.48 7.28 3.47
C GLN A 89 11.44 8.69 4.08
N PRO A 90 12.18 9.64 3.50
CA PRO A 90 11.97 11.04 3.80
C PRO A 90 10.51 11.38 3.49
N LEU A 91 9.79 11.90 4.48
CA LEU A 91 8.39 12.24 4.31
C LEU A 91 8.29 13.43 3.37
N SER A 92 7.75 13.21 2.18
CA SER A 92 7.10 14.26 1.40
C SER A 92 5.68 14.47 1.95
N ASP A 93 4.81 15.21 1.26
CA ASP A 93 3.38 15.30 1.60
C ASP A 93 2.68 13.90 1.70
N SER A 94 3.37 12.82 1.29
CA SER A 94 2.96 11.42 1.40
C SER A 94 3.12 10.80 2.81
N ILE A 95 2.45 9.65 3.01
CA ILE A 95 2.45 8.86 4.24
C ILE A 95 3.32 7.63 4.02
N ASP A 96 4.27 7.38 4.92
CA ASP A 96 5.07 6.16 4.96
C ASP A 96 4.41 5.20 5.97
N TRP A 97 3.86 4.07 5.51
CA TRP A 97 3.13 3.16 6.36
C TRP A 97 3.50 1.70 6.12
N ILE A 98 3.69 0.96 7.21
CA ILE A 98 3.98 -0.48 7.20
C ILE A 98 2.84 -1.18 7.93
N ARG A 99 2.23 -2.18 7.30
CA ARG A 99 1.16 -2.99 7.87
C ARG A 99 1.52 -4.47 7.85
N PHE A 100 1.08 -5.19 8.87
CA PHE A 100 1.07 -6.65 8.91
C PHE A 100 -0.37 -7.10 9.10
N TRP A 101 -0.93 -7.69 8.06
CA TRP A 101 -2.27 -8.26 8.01
C TRP A 101 -2.17 -9.73 8.38
N CYS A 102 -2.45 -10.06 9.63
CA CYS A 102 -2.26 -11.39 10.16
C CYS A 102 -3.59 -12.16 10.32
N PHE A 103 -3.55 -13.45 10.01
CA PHE A 103 -4.65 -14.38 10.03
C PHE A 103 -4.32 -15.54 10.99
N VAL A 104 -5.25 -15.86 11.87
CA VAL A 104 -5.20 -17.08 12.69
C VAL A 104 -6.12 -18.11 12.07
N ASN A 105 -5.62 -19.32 11.80
CA ASN A 105 -6.47 -20.47 11.48
C ASN A 105 -6.56 -21.38 12.72
N ARG A 106 -7.55 -21.17 13.58
CA ARG A 106 -7.89 -22.13 14.64
C ARG A 106 -9.01 -23.03 14.11
N ILE A 107 -8.64 -24.24 13.65
CA ILE A 107 -9.54 -25.24 13.05
C ILE A 107 -10.72 -25.65 13.97
N LEU A 108 -10.68 -25.33 15.26
CA LEU A 108 -11.73 -25.71 16.23
C LEU A 108 -12.85 -24.68 16.43
N CYS A 109 -12.73 -23.46 15.90
CA CYS A 109 -13.81 -22.47 15.91
C CYS A 109 -13.77 -21.72 14.58
N ASN A 110 -14.90 -21.59 13.87
CA ASN A 110 -15.07 -20.76 12.67
C ASN A 110 -14.90 -19.25 12.99
N ILE A 111 -13.73 -18.84 13.46
CA ILE A 111 -13.40 -17.47 13.88
C ILE A 111 -12.16 -17.03 13.11
N LEU A 112 -12.39 -16.18 12.11
CA LEU A 112 -11.33 -15.38 11.48
C LEU A 112 -10.89 -14.30 12.48
N CYS A 113 -9.90 -14.61 13.33
CA CYS A 113 -9.21 -13.58 14.11
C CYS A 113 -8.28 -12.82 13.15
N GLN A 114 -8.74 -11.68 12.65
CA GLN A 114 -7.94 -10.79 11.81
C GLN A 114 -7.12 -9.85 12.70
N ASN A 115 -5.84 -10.17 12.92
CA ASN A 115 -4.92 -9.31 13.66
C ASN A 115 -4.29 -8.30 12.70
N HIS A 116 -4.61 -7.03 12.86
CA HIS A 116 -3.99 -5.94 12.10
C HIS A 116 -2.91 -5.32 12.95
N PHE A 117 -1.70 -5.18 12.40
CA PHE A 117 -0.71 -4.23 12.89
C PHE A 117 -0.57 -3.15 11.84
N CYS A 118 -0.85 -1.90 12.20
CA CYS A 118 -0.66 -0.77 11.30
C CYS A 118 0.28 0.24 11.94
N PHE A 119 1.37 0.54 11.25
CA PHE A 119 2.36 1.53 11.60
C PHE A 119 2.28 2.66 10.57
N ILE A 120 2.00 3.87 11.02
CA ILE A 120 1.82 5.04 10.15
C ILE A 120 2.86 6.09 10.53
N LYS A 121 3.54 6.68 9.55
CA LYS A 121 4.40 7.84 9.72
C LYS A 121 3.87 8.97 8.83
N THR A 122 3.37 10.03 9.45
CA THR A 122 2.91 11.26 8.76
C THR A 122 3.85 12.42 9.07
N LEU A 123 3.92 13.43 8.19
CA LEU A 123 4.65 14.70 8.41
C LEU A 123 4.39 15.31 9.80
N ASN A 124 3.22 15.03 10.39
CA ASN A 124 2.80 15.47 11.72
C ASN A 124 2.97 14.43 12.86
N GLN A 125 3.91 13.49 12.74
CA GLN A 125 4.43 12.65 13.84
C GLN A 125 3.40 11.79 14.60
N LYS A 126 2.38 11.26 13.92
CA LYS A 126 1.46 10.29 14.54
C LYS A 126 1.87 8.88 14.16
N SER A 127 2.62 8.20 15.04
CA SER A 127 2.78 6.75 14.98
C SER A 127 1.60 6.07 15.67
N GLN A 128 0.85 5.29 14.89
CA GLN A 128 -0.25 4.45 15.37
C GLN A 128 0.27 3.02 15.53
N ILE A 129 -0.24 2.32 16.55
CA ILE A 129 -0.25 0.87 16.63
C ILE A 129 -1.69 0.52 16.93
N SER A 130 -2.36 -0.20 16.04
CA SER A 130 -3.61 -0.87 16.38
C SER A 130 -3.27 -2.35 16.47
N TRP A 131 -3.74 -3.02 17.52
CA TRP A 131 -3.88 -4.47 17.52
C TRP A 131 -5.39 -4.72 17.50
N ARG A 132 -5.86 -5.52 16.56
CA ARG A 132 -7.27 -5.92 16.54
C ARG A 132 -7.33 -7.43 16.71
N CYS A 133 -7.58 -7.92 17.92
CA CYS A 133 -8.03 -9.31 18.08
C CYS A 133 -9.55 -9.28 18.00
N GLN A 134 -10.13 -9.99 17.05
CA GLN A 134 -11.59 -10.16 16.98
C GLN A 134 -11.90 -11.60 17.39
N GLU A 135 -11.86 -11.85 18.69
CA GLU A 135 -12.51 -13.03 19.27
C GLU A 135 -13.98 -12.67 19.48
N LEU A 136 -14.90 -13.60 19.22
CA LEU A 136 -16.36 -13.39 19.16
C LEU A 136 -17.01 -12.96 20.50
N ALA A 137 -16.23 -12.52 21.48
CA ALA A 137 -16.69 -11.87 22.71
C ALA A 137 -15.67 -10.81 23.20
N SER A 138 -15.92 -9.55 22.85
CA SER A 138 -15.69 -8.36 23.69
C SER A 138 -14.28 -7.88 24.08
N SER A 139 -13.15 -8.44 23.61
CA SER A 139 -11.83 -7.87 23.94
C SER A 139 -10.97 -7.54 22.71
N SER A 140 -10.90 -6.25 22.38
CA SER A 140 -9.87 -5.70 21.50
C SER A 140 -8.97 -4.77 22.29
N ILE A 141 -7.67 -4.71 21.97
CA ILE A 141 -6.72 -3.87 22.69
C ILE A 141 -6.09 -2.89 21.72
N ASN A 142 -6.36 -1.60 21.90
CA ASN A 142 -5.81 -0.54 21.04
C ASN A 142 -4.63 0.14 21.73
N SER A 143 -3.68 0.70 20.98
CA SER A 143 -2.65 1.58 21.56
C SER A 143 -3.31 2.67 22.42
N PRO A 144 -2.67 3.07 23.55
CA PRO A 144 -3.26 4.02 24.48
C PRO A 144 -3.48 5.40 23.86
N ARG A 145 -2.91 5.67 22.69
CA ARG A 145 -2.85 7.00 22.08
C ARG A 145 -3.63 7.07 20.77
N PHE A 146 -4.92 7.37 20.90
CA PHE A 146 -5.62 8.25 19.94
C PHE A 146 -6.46 9.22 20.77
N PRO A 147 -6.39 10.55 20.62
CA PRO A 147 -5.47 11.36 19.82
C PRO A 147 -4.37 11.97 20.73
N VAL A 148 -3.33 12.54 20.11
CA VAL A 148 -2.34 13.44 20.73
C VAL A 148 -1.46 12.82 21.83
N HIS A 149 -0.21 12.52 21.50
CA HIS A 149 0.94 13.22 22.06
C HIS A 149 2.16 13.00 21.16
N ARG A 150 2.74 14.11 20.69
CA ARG A 150 3.94 14.20 19.86
C ARG A 150 5.13 13.56 20.56
N HIS A 151 5.89 12.75 19.84
CA HIS A 151 7.32 12.60 20.10
C HIS A 151 8.10 12.72 18.79
N ARG A 152 8.98 13.73 18.74
CA ARG A 152 10.01 13.89 17.71
C ARG A 152 11.00 12.72 17.86
N CYS A 153 10.95 11.74 16.98
CA CYS A 153 12.07 10.80 16.82
C CYS A 153 12.61 10.93 15.39
N LYS A 154 13.90 11.26 15.26
CA LYS A 154 14.59 11.42 13.97
C LYS A 154 15.06 10.08 13.38
N SER A 155 14.72 8.94 13.98
CA SER A 155 15.13 7.61 13.48
C SER A 155 14.09 6.53 13.78
N PHE A 156 13.94 5.57 12.85
CA PHE A 156 12.98 4.47 12.91
C PHE A 156 13.34 3.37 13.93
N LYS A 157 14.58 3.35 14.44
CA LYS A 157 15.11 2.27 15.29
C LYS A 157 14.47 2.17 16.68
N ARG A 158 13.81 3.22 17.18
CA ARG A 158 13.23 3.22 18.53
C ARG A 158 12.07 4.21 18.62
N TRP A 159 10.85 3.68 18.65
CA TRP A 159 9.71 4.36 19.24
C TRP A 159 9.67 3.87 20.69
N THR A 160 9.48 4.73 21.69
CA THR A 160 9.83 4.46 23.12
C THR A 160 9.53 3.05 23.63
N CYS A 161 8.40 2.48 23.20
CA CYS A 161 7.97 1.13 23.55
C CYS A 161 7.96 0.16 22.36
N LEU A 162 8.01 0.61 21.10
CA LEU A 162 7.97 -0.21 19.88
C LEU A 162 9.29 -0.15 19.11
N SER A 163 9.83 -1.32 18.77
CA SER A 163 10.99 -1.47 17.90
C SER A 163 10.63 -2.29 16.66
N LEU A 164 11.00 -1.75 15.49
CA LEU A 164 10.85 -2.37 14.18
C LEU A 164 12.24 -2.40 13.55
N ASN A 165 12.81 -3.58 13.37
CA ASN A 165 14.11 -3.74 12.73
C ASN A 165 14.04 -4.86 11.71
N PHE A 166 14.38 -4.59 10.45
CA PHE A 166 14.67 -5.67 9.53
C PHE A 166 15.99 -6.34 9.94
N LEU A 167 15.99 -7.67 9.93
CA LEU A 167 17.17 -8.51 10.16
C LEU A 167 17.81 -8.87 8.81
N GLU A 168 16.96 -9.18 7.83
CA GLU A 168 17.33 -9.40 6.44
C GLU A 168 16.31 -8.66 5.56
N PRO A 169 16.77 -7.75 4.69
CA PRO A 169 15.90 -7.00 3.79
C PRO A 169 14.97 -7.93 3.01
N MET A 170 13.68 -7.58 2.96
CA MET A 170 12.60 -8.34 2.33
C MET A 170 12.42 -9.78 2.83
N ARG A 171 13.07 -10.18 3.92
CA ARG A 171 13.03 -11.58 4.38
C ARG A 171 12.65 -11.71 5.84
N ARG A 172 13.26 -10.93 6.72
CA ARG A 172 13.08 -11.10 8.17
C ARG A 172 13.00 -9.78 8.89
N TRP A 173 12.02 -9.66 9.78
CA TRP A 173 11.78 -8.49 10.60
C TRP A 173 11.62 -8.88 12.06
N LYS A 174 12.26 -8.13 12.96
CA LYS A 174 12.03 -8.19 14.40
C LYS A 174 11.13 -7.05 14.81
N ILE A 175 10.00 -7.40 15.41
CA ILE A 175 8.97 -6.48 15.88
C ILE A 175 8.83 -6.69 17.38
N SER A 176 9.05 -5.65 18.17
CA SER A 176 8.97 -5.77 19.64
C SER A 176 8.23 -4.60 20.24
N TYR A 177 7.42 -4.85 21.25
CA TYR A 177 6.72 -3.82 22.00
C TYR A 177 6.82 -4.08 23.51
N SER A 178 6.90 -3.01 24.31
CA SER A 178 6.86 -3.08 25.77
C SER A 178 6.25 -1.80 26.34
N GLY A 179 5.01 -1.88 26.83
CA GLY A 179 4.31 -0.75 27.46
C GLY A 179 2.81 -1.01 27.64
N LYS A 180 2.07 0.01 28.08
CA LYS A 180 0.63 -0.10 28.29
C LYS A 180 -0.16 0.04 26.99
N LEU A 181 -1.11 -0.85 26.75
CA LEU A 181 -2.17 -0.73 25.74
C LEU A 181 -3.52 -0.40 26.39
N ARG A 182 -4.45 0.22 25.67
CA ARG A 182 -5.80 0.54 26.15
C ARG A 182 -6.77 -0.59 25.84
N ALA A 183 -7.59 -0.96 26.82
CA ALA A 183 -8.63 -1.97 26.64
C ALA A 183 -9.83 -1.40 25.85
N GLY A 184 -10.46 -2.24 25.03
CA GLY A 184 -11.71 -1.95 24.32
C GLY A 184 -11.58 -1.45 22.88
N MET A 185 -12.67 -1.59 22.11
CA MET A 185 -12.84 -1.01 20.77
C MET A 185 -13.31 0.43 20.93
N CYS A 186 -12.64 1.41 20.32
CA CYS A 186 -13.24 2.73 20.22
C CYS A 186 -12.75 3.50 19.00
N ASN A 187 -13.65 3.67 18.03
CA ASN A 187 -13.42 4.45 16.81
C ASN A 187 -13.54 5.97 17.08
N LYS A 188 -14.22 6.37 18.16
CA LYS A 188 -14.39 7.77 18.57
C LYS A 188 -13.49 8.07 19.76
N ILE A 189 -12.98 9.29 19.84
CA ILE A 189 -12.03 9.69 20.90
C ILE A 189 -12.73 9.92 22.24
N VAL A 190 -13.97 10.40 22.18
CA VAL A 190 -14.79 10.79 23.34
C VAL A 190 -15.26 9.59 24.17
N ASP A 191 -15.43 8.42 23.56
CA ASP A 191 -16.01 7.25 24.22
C ASP A 191 -14.93 6.24 24.68
N LYS A 192 -13.71 6.72 24.96
CA LYS A 192 -12.57 5.83 25.20
C LYS A 192 -12.50 5.31 26.63
N PRO A 193 -12.45 3.98 26.82
CA PRO A 193 -12.20 3.41 28.14
C PRO A 193 -10.86 3.90 28.67
N GLN A 194 -10.80 4.31 29.94
CA GLN A 194 -9.56 4.71 30.61
C GLN A 194 -8.76 3.52 31.16
N GLU A 195 -9.18 2.30 30.83
CA GLU A 195 -8.51 1.08 31.25
C GLU A 195 -7.31 0.79 30.36
N PHE A 196 -6.19 0.44 31.01
CA PHE A 196 -4.94 0.09 30.35
C PHE A 196 -4.44 -1.27 30.83
N VAL A 197 -3.90 -2.06 29.89
CA VAL A 197 -3.32 -3.38 30.10
C VAL A 197 -1.84 -3.32 29.74
N GLU A 198 -0.98 -3.82 30.61
CA GLU A 198 0.45 -3.98 30.29
C GLU A 198 0.61 -4.96 29.13
N ALA A 199 1.39 -4.59 28.12
CA ALA A 199 1.59 -5.41 26.94
C ALA A 199 3.08 -5.48 26.59
N ASN A 200 3.57 -6.69 26.45
CA ASN A 200 4.91 -6.97 25.97
C ASN A 200 4.81 -7.99 24.83
N PHE A 201 5.42 -7.72 23.68
CA PHE A 201 5.52 -8.73 22.65
C PHE A 201 6.85 -8.66 21.93
N SER A 202 7.28 -9.81 21.42
CA SER A 202 8.46 -9.92 20.57
C SER A 202 8.18 -10.96 19.50
N PHE A 203 8.02 -10.47 18.28
CA PHE A 203 7.77 -11.28 17.10
C PHE A 203 8.92 -11.21 16.11
N THR A 204 9.07 -12.31 15.37
CA THR A 204 9.84 -12.37 14.14
C THR A 204 8.87 -12.60 13.00
N TRP A 205 8.81 -11.67 12.06
CA TRP A 205 8.15 -11.87 10.79
C TRP A 205 9.15 -12.45 9.79
N THR A 206 8.75 -13.51 9.08
CA THR A 206 9.58 -14.19 8.06
C THR A 206 8.79 -14.30 6.76
N ALA A 207 9.34 -13.78 5.67
CA ALA A 207 8.75 -13.91 4.35
C ALA A 207 8.86 -15.34 3.84
N PHE A 208 7.80 -15.82 3.18
CA PHE A 208 7.85 -17.04 2.37
C PHE A 208 7.53 -16.80 0.89
N SER A 209 7.14 -15.56 0.52
CA SER A 209 7.01 -15.14 -0.87
C SER A 209 8.03 -14.08 -1.24
N GLN A 210 8.23 -13.92 -2.55
CA GLN A 210 8.82 -12.70 -3.10
C GLN A 210 7.89 -11.50 -2.84
N PRO A 211 8.42 -10.27 -2.71
CA PRO A 211 7.59 -9.08 -2.65
C PRO A 211 6.92 -8.86 -4.00
N PHE A 212 5.63 -8.51 -3.99
CA PHE A 212 4.88 -8.04 -5.15
C PHE A 212 4.93 -6.51 -5.15
N ASN A 213 5.59 -5.92 -6.14
CA ASN A 213 5.72 -4.48 -6.28
C ASN A 213 4.71 -3.96 -7.30
N PHE A 214 3.79 -3.09 -6.86
CA PHE A 214 2.70 -2.59 -7.71
C PHE A 214 3.19 -1.68 -8.85
N ASP A 215 4.39 -1.12 -8.76
CA ASP A 215 4.99 -0.33 -9.83
C ASP A 215 5.64 -1.17 -10.93
N THR A 216 6.03 -2.42 -10.65
CA THR A 216 6.79 -3.25 -11.59
C THR A 216 6.10 -4.55 -12.00
N ASP A 217 5.28 -5.11 -11.13
CA ASP A 217 4.75 -6.47 -11.28
C ASP A 217 3.29 -6.47 -11.75
N MET A 218 2.64 -5.30 -11.72
CA MET A 218 1.33 -5.08 -12.31
C MET A 218 1.39 -5.15 -13.85
N ALA A 219 0.44 -5.85 -14.46
CA ALA A 219 0.33 -5.90 -15.91
C ALA A 219 -0.03 -4.51 -16.48
N GLY A 220 0.86 -3.93 -17.27
CA GLY A 220 0.65 -2.60 -17.88
C GLY A 220 -0.60 -2.52 -18.74
N THR A 221 -1.05 -3.63 -19.32
CA THR A 221 -2.33 -3.71 -20.06
C THR A 221 -3.54 -3.53 -19.16
N LEU A 222 -3.53 -4.09 -17.95
CA LEU A 222 -4.61 -3.93 -16.96
C LEU A 222 -4.61 -2.51 -16.38
N LEU A 223 -3.44 -1.95 -16.08
CA LEU A 223 -3.30 -0.55 -15.67
C LEU A 223 -3.82 0.41 -16.75
N GLY A 224 -3.44 0.17 -18.00
CA GLY A 224 -3.89 0.97 -19.13
C GLY A 224 -5.40 0.88 -19.35
N ASP A 225 -6.00 -0.30 -19.18
CA ASP A 225 -7.45 -0.48 -19.27
C ASP A 225 -8.18 0.26 -18.14
N SER A 226 -7.69 0.17 -16.89
CA SER A 226 -8.27 0.88 -15.75
C SER A 226 -8.21 2.41 -15.93
N ILE A 227 -7.06 2.95 -16.37
CA ILE A 227 -6.91 4.39 -16.63
C ILE A 227 -7.76 4.85 -17.82
N ALA A 228 -7.95 4.00 -18.82
CA ALA A 228 -8.74 4.32 -20.01
C ALA A 228 -10.25 4.44 -19.74
N ARG A 229 -10.77 3.73 -18.73
CA ARG A 229 -12.17 3.82 -18.29
C ARG A 229 -12.48 5.13 -17.58
N GLU A 230 -11.46 5.83 -17.06
CA GLU A 230 -11.64 7.09 -16.38
C GLU A 230 -11.90 8.26 -17.33
N GLN A 231 -12.69 9.23 -16.87
CA GLN A 231 -12.81 10.52 -17.53
C GLN A 231 -11.51 11.29 -17.37
N TRP A 232 -10.89 11.61 -18.51
CA TRP A 232 -9.63 12.34 -18.52
C TRP A 232 -9.91 13.83 -18.41
N GLY A 233 -9.22 14.45 -17.48
CA GLY A 233 -9.26 15.88 -17.23
C GLY A 233 -8.04 16.25 -16.39
N GLN A 234 -7.78 17.54 -16.25
CA GLN A 234 -6.65 18.03 -15.46
C GLN A 234 -6.71 17.48 -14.03
N ASP A 235 -7.89 17.51 -13.40
CA ASP A 235 -8.10 17.00 -12.05
C ASP A 235 -7.86 15.49 -11.91
N PHE A 236 -8.18 14.72 -12.96
CA PHE A 236 -7.89 13.29 -12.97
C PHE A 236 -6.37 13.04 -12.93
N PHE A 237 -5.62 13.69 -13.82
CA PHE A 237 -4.18 13.52 -13.87
C PHE A 237 -3.47 14.14 -12.67
N GLN A 238 -4.00 15.22 -12.10
CA GLN A 238 -3.47 15.80 -10.87
C GLN A 238 -3.65 14.82 -9.71
N ARG A 239 -4.86 14.27 -9.52
CA ARG A 239 -5.10 13.22 -8.51
C ARG A 239 -4.28 11.96 -8.74
N LEU A 240 -4.04 11.57 -9.99
CA LEU A 240 -3.19 10.42 -10.30
C LEU A 240 -1.74 10.66 -9.87
N LYS A 241 -1.24 11.90 -9.97
CA LYS A 241 0.08 12.29 -9.48
C LYS A 241 0.11 12.40 -7.95
N ASP A 242 -0.89 13.05 -7.36
CA ASP A 242 -0.93 13.32 -5.91
C ASP A 242 -1.11 12.03 -5.11
N ASN A 243 -1.83 11.04 -5.65
CA ASN A 243 -2.05 9.75 -5.01
C ASN A 243 -1.02 8.69 -5.40
N HIS A 244 -0.01 9.04 -6.20
CA HIS A 244 1.03 8.08 -6.56
C HIS A 244 1.90 7.78 -5.33
N GLN A 245 1.86 6.53 -4.88
CA GLN A 245 2.73 5.99 -3.84
C GLN A 245 3.35 4.71 -4.34
N THR A 246 4.62 4.48 -3.99
CA THR A 246 5.21 3.15 -4.19
C THR A 246 4.58 2.22 -3.17
N HIS A 247 4.09 1.07 -3.60
CA HIS A 247 3.43 0.10 -2.72
C HIS A 247 3.90 -1.31 -3.06
N TYR A 248 4.12 -2.10 -2.02
CA TYR A 248 4.43 -3.50 -2.17
C TYR A 248 3.79 -4.35 -1.08
N GLU A 249 3.48 -5.60 -1.44
CA GLU A 249 2.91 -6.59 -0.56
C GLU A 249 3.78 -7.84 -0.53
N GLN A 250 3.84 -8.51 0.61
CA GLN A 250 4.65 -9.70 0.77
C GLN A 250 4.04 -10.67 1.77
N TRP A 251 3.89 -11.93 1.36
CA TRP A 251 3.41 -12.98 2.24
C TRP A 251 4.52 -13.50 3.14
N GLY A 252 4.16 -13.73 4.39
CA GLY A 252 5.04 -14.25 5.41
C GLY A 252 4.27 -14.78 6.60
N GLU A 253 5.01 -15.00 7.68
CA GLU A 253 4.49 -15.53 8.93
C GLU A 253 5.08 -14.72 10.09
N LEU A 254 4.27 -14.44 11.10
CA LEU A 254 4.66 -13.76 12.33
C LEU A 254 4.67 -14.78 13.47
N ARG A 255 5.84 -14.97 14.10
CA ARG A 255 6.00 -15.90 15.22
C ARG A 255 6.56 -15.19 16.43
N GLY A 256 6.06 -15.49 17.62
CA GLY A 256 6.65 -14.96 18.84
C GLY A 256 5.72 -14.93 20.02
N ARG A 257 6.15 -14.24 21.08
CA ARG A 257 5.47 -14.21 22.36
C ARG A 257 4.68 -12.92 22.52
N LEU A 258 3.45 -13.06 23.02
CA LEU A 258 2.58 -11.97 23.45
C LEU A 258 2.30 -12.14 24.95
N CYS A 259 2.56 -11.09 25.72
CA CYS A 259 2.20 -10.97 27.12
C CYS A 259 1.21 -9.79 27.24
N LEU A 260 0.02 -10.03 27.77
CA LEU A 260 -1.02 -9.03 28.02
C LEU A 260 -1.51 -9.19 29.47
N GLY A 261 -1.13 -8.25 30.33
CA GLY A 261 -1.36 -8.35 31.77
C GLY A 261 -0.71 -9.63 32.32
N ASN A 262 -1.54 -10.56 32.81
CA ASN A 262 -1.11 -11.85 33.34
C ASN A 262 -1.19 -12.99 32.31
N HIS A 263 -1.64 -12.70 31.09
CA HIS A 263 -1.77 -13.70 30.04
C HIS A 263 -0.52 -13.72 29.16
N GLU A 264 0.04 -14.90 28.94
CA GLU A 264 1.14 -15.13 28.03
C GLU A 264 0.75 -16.18 27.00
N GLU A 265 0.98 -15.88 25.72
CA GLU A 265 0.69 -16.78 24.62
C GLU A 265 1.82 -16.74 23.58
N LEU A 266 2.15 -17.92 23.03
CA LEU A 266 2.98 -18.04 21.84
C LEU A 266 2.08 -18.01 20.61
N LEU A 267 2.27 -17.02 19.74
CA LEU A 267 1.50 -16.84 18.52
C LEU A 267 2.27 -17.30 17.30
N TYR A 268 1.54 -17.94 16.41
CA TYR A 268 1.94 -18.26 15.05
C TYR A 268 0.83 -17.76 14.11
N LEU A 269 1.14 -16.78 13.28
CA LEU A 269 0.18 -16.11 12.41
C LEU A 269 0.70 -16.12 10.97
N GLN A 270 -0.16 -16.44 10.01
CA GLN A 270 0.13 -16.15 8.61
C GLN A 270 -0.16 -14.67 8.37
N CYS A 271 0.73 -13.94 7.69
CA CYS A 271 0.57 -12.50 7.52
C CYS A 271 0.96 -12.00 6.13
N VAL A 272 0.23 -11.00 5.63
CA VAL A 272 0.69 -10.16 4.52
C VAL A 272 1.31 -8.90 5.09
N ARG A 273 2.58 -8.67 4.81
CA ARG A 273 3.23 -7.39 5.05
C ARG A 273 2.97 -6.48 3.87
N ASP A 274 2.68 -5.24 4.16
CA ASP A 274 2.36 -4.20 3.20
C ASP A 274 3.13 -2.94 3.58
N HIS A 275 3.74 -2.28 2.61
CA HIS A 275 4.40 -0.99 2.81
C HIS A 275 4.09 -0.07 1.64
N SER A 276 3.69 1.17 1.95
CA SER A 276 3.68 2.25 0.95
C SER A 276 4.35 3.53 1.44
N PHE A 277 4.94 4.26 0.49
CA PHE A 277 5.68 5.50 0.72
C PHE A 277 5.66 6.46 -0.49
#